data_AF-L1PSR8-F1
#
_entry.id   AF-L1PSR8-F1
#
_cell.length_a   1.000
_cell.length_b   1.000
_cell.length_c   1.000
_cell.angle_alpha   90.00
_cell.angle_beta   90.00
_cell.angle_gamma   90.00
#
_symmetry.space_group_name_H-M   'P 1'
#
loop_
_entity.id
_entity.type
_entity.pdbx_description
1 polymer ?
#
loop_
_entity_poly.entity_id
_entity_poly.type
_entity_poly.pdbx_seq_one_letter_code
_entity_poly.pdbx_strand_id
1 'polypeptide(L)' 'MRHIQFNQDITFEQYQMAVRVLEAIGLDVQKNEIQSLPLEVIQGIEEGWQELREGKGIPSSEVHQKARLLCTNK' A
#
# COMPACT_ATOMS: atom_id res chain seq x y z
N MET A 1 -19.83 -0.26 17.46
CA MET A 1 -19.61 -1.71 17.22
C MET A 1 -18.13 -2.00 17.46
N ARG A 2 -17.76 -3.21 17.92
CA ARG A 2 -16.36 -3.59 18.13
C ARG A 2 -15.85 -4.25 16.85
N HIS A 3 -14.81 -3.70 16.24
CA HIS A 3 -14.20 -4.23 15.02
C HIS A 3 -12.97 -5.07 15.38
N ILE A 4 -12.80 -6.23 14.73
CA ILE A 4 -11.67 -7.13 14.92
C ILE A 4 -10.72 -6.98 13.73
N GLN A 5 -9.42 -6.80 14.01
CA GLN A 5 -8.36 -6.71 13.01
C GLN A 5 -7.37 -7.86 13.19
N PHE A 6 -6.84 -8.39 12.08
CA PHE A 6 -5.79 -9.40 12.12
C PHE A 6 -4.42 -8.72 12.26
N ASN A 7 -3.64 -9.12 13.27
CA ASN A 7 -2.33 -8.53 13.58
C ASN A 7 -1.14 -9.24 12.90
N GLN A 8 -1.39 -10.18 11.99
CA GLN A 8 -0.36 -11.00 11.33
C GLN A 8 -0.73 -11.30 9.88
N ASP A 9 0.29 -11.52 9.05
CA ASP A 9 0.12 -12.05 7.69
C ASP A 9 -0.37 -13.49 7.76
N ILE A 10 -1.67 -13.67 7.54
CA ILE A 10 -2.33 -14.98 7.48
C ILE A 10 -2.54 -15.39 6.02
N THR A 11 -2.50 -16.69 5.75
CA THR A 11 -2.81 -17.19 4.41
C THR A 11 -4.28 -16.92 4.06
N PHE A 12 -4.61 -16.90 2.76
CA PHE A 12 -5.98 -16.68 2.31
C PHE A 12 -6.97 -17.70 2.89
N GLU A 13 -6.55 -18.96 3.02
CA GLU A 13 -7.37 -20.02 3.64
C GLU A 13 -7.59 -19.78 5.13
N GLN A 14 -6.55 -19.36 5.86
CA GLN A 14 -6.66 -19.00 7.28
C GLN A 14 -7.57 -17.80 7.48
N TYR A 15 -7.49 -16.80 6.61
CA TYR A 15 -8.39 -15.65 6.60
C TYR A 15 -9.85 -16.08 6.40
N GLN A 16 -10.14 -16.91 5.39
CA GLN A 16 -11.51 -17.38 5.13
C GLN A 16 -12.08 -18.20 6.29
N MET A 17 -11.26 -19.05 6.91
CA MET A 17 -11.67 -19.82 8.08
C MET A 17 -11.99 -18.89 9.26
N ALA A 18 -11.13 -17.92 9.54
CA ALA A 18 -11.34 -16.96 10.64
C ALA A 18 -12.58 -16.08 10.42
N VAL A 19 -12.80 -15.59 9.19
CA VAL A 19 -14.00 -14.82 8.84
C VAL A 19 -15.27 -15.63 9.10
N ARG A 20 -15.33 -16.88 8.62
CA ARG A 20 -16.51 -17.74 8.82
C ARG A 20 -16.82 -18.00 10.29
N VAL A 21 -15.78 -18.19 11.11
CA VAL A 21 -15.95 -18.40 12.57
C VAL A 21 -16.50 -17.14 13.23
N LEU A 22 -15.99 -15.96 12.85
CA LEU A 22 -16.42 -14.68 13.40
C LEU A 22 -17.86 -14.33 12.98
N GLU A 23 -18.21 -14.56 11.72
CA GLU A 23 -19.57 -14.38 11.21
C GLU A 23 -20.57 -15.32 11.91
N ALA A 24 -20.19 -16.58 12.15
CA ALA A 24 -21.04 -17.56 12.82
C ALA A 24 -21.40 -17.18 14.28
N ILE A 25 -20.57 -16.38 14.93
CA ILE A 25 -20.83 -15.84 16.28
C ILE A 25 -21.43 -14.43 16.26
N GLY A 26 -21.87 -13.96 15.09
CA GLY A 26 -22.55 -12.67 14.91
C GLY A 26 -21.62 -11.46 14.92
N LEU A 27 -20.32 -11.65 14.70
CA LEU A 27 -19.35 -10.56 14.58
C LEU A 27 -19.06 -10.28 13.12
N ASP A 28 -19.39 -9.07 12.69
CA ASP A 28 -19.13 -8.59 11.33
C ASP A 28 -17.64 -8.26 11.17
N VAL A 29 -17.00 -8.92 10.20
CA VAL A 29 -15.60 -8.69 9.86
C VAL A 29 -15.57 -7.70 8.71
N GLN A 30 -15.42 -6.42 9.03
CA GLN A 30 -15.08 -5.43 8.02
C GLN A 30 -13.70 -5.77 7.49
N LYS A 31 -13.65 -6.25 6.25
CA LYS A 31 -12.44 -6.24 5.47
C LYS A 31 -12.04 -4.77 5.40
N ASN A 32 -10.99 -4.40 6.13
CA ASN A 32 -10.28 -3.18 5.80
C ASN A 32 -9.81 -3.42 4.37
N GLU A 33 -10.59 -2.99 3.40
CA GLU A 33 -10.11 -2.76 2.06
C GLU A 33 -8.99 -1.74 2.27
N ILE A 34 -7.77 -2.24 2.43
CA ILE A 34 -6.59 -1.45 2.16
C ILE A 34 -6.89 -0.91 0.79
N GLN A 35 -7.21 0.39 0.69
CA GLN A 35 -7.46 1.03 -0.59
C GLN A 35 -6.24 0.71 -1.43
N SER A 36 -6.43 -0.23 -2.37
CA SER A 36 -5.37 -0.63 -3.26
C SER A 36 -4.97 0.62 -4.01
N LEU A 37 -3.69 0.98 -3.94
CA LEU A 37 -3.18 2.06 -4.77
C LEU A 37 -3.58 1.78 -6.23
N PRO A 38 -3.95 2.81 -7.02
CA PRO A 38 -4.19 2.64 -8.45
C PRO A 38 -3.03 1.88 -9.09
N LEU A 39 -3.32 1.06 -10.09
CA LEU A 39 -2.31 0.20 -10.72
C LEU A 39 -1.13 1.02 -11.26
N GLU A 40 -1.40 2.22 -11.76
CA GLU A 40 -0.40 3.16 -12.27
C GLU A 40 0.57 3.62 -11.17
N VAL A 41 0.07 3.78 -9.94
CA VAL A 41 0.88 4.17 -8.78
C VAL A 41 1.77 2.98 -8.36
N ILE A 42 1.22 1.76 -8.37
CA ILE A 42 1.98 0.55 -8.05
C ILE A 42 3.12 0.35 -9.07
N GLN A 43 2.82 0.46 -10.37
CA GLN A 43 3.81 0.36 -11.44
C GLN A 43 4.91 1.41 -11.29
N GLY A 44 4.55 2.68 -11.04
CA GLY A 44 5.53 3.73 -10.83
C GLY A 44 6.46 3.49 -9.62
N ILE A 45 5.94 2.87 -8.55
CA ILE A 45 6.75 2.46 -7.41
C ILE A 45 7.71 1.32 -7.79
N GLU A 46 7.22 0.29 -8.49
CA GLU A 46 8.05 -0.85 -8.93
C GLU A 46 9.18 -0.42 -9.87
N GLU A 47 8.89 0.47 -10.83
CA GLU A 47 9.86 1.07 -11.73
C GLU A 47 10.92 1.86 -10.95
N GLY A 48 10.49 2.73 -10.02
CA GLY A 48 11.41 3.49 -9.19
C GLY A 48 12.34 2.62 -8.34
N TRP A 49 11.85 1.50 -7.80
CA TRP A 49 12.69 0.52 -7.11
C TRP A 49 13.70 -0.15 -8.02
N GLN A 50 13.30 -0.44 -9.26
CA GLN A 50 14.18 -1.03 -10.25
C GLN A 50 15.29 -0.06 -10.66
N GLU A 51 14.97 1.20 -10.92
CA GLU A 51 15.96 2.25 -11.21
C GLU A 51 16.94 2.45 -10.06
N LEU A 52 16.47 2.40 -8.81
CA LEU A 52 17.32 2.50 -7.63
C LEU A 52 18.31 1.32 -7.54
N ARG A 53 17.85 0.08 -7.81
CA ARG A 53 18.72 -1.11 -7.86
C ARG A 53 19.76 -1.03 -8.98
N GLU A 54 19.42 -0.41 -10.09
CA GLU A 54 20.31 -0.19 -11.24
C GLU A 54 21.24 1.03 -11.06
N GLY A 55 21.16 1.73 -9.92
CA GLY A 55 21.98 2.91 -9.64
C GLY A 55 21.61 4.14 -10.48
N LYS A 56 20.41 4.15 -11.09
CA LYS A 56 19.89 5.25 -11.92
C LYS A 56 19.20 6.36 -11.11
N GLY A 57 19.23 6.27 -9.78
CA GLY A 57 18.69 7.31 -8.90
C GLY A 57 19.38 8.66 -9.12
N ILE A 58 18.60 9.74 -9.02
CA ILE A 58 19.14 11.11 -9.09
C ILE A 58 19.52 11.63 -7.70
N PRO A 59 20.54 12.49 -7.58
CA PRO A 59 20.90 13.12 -6.31
C PRO A 59 19.74 13.90 -5.70
N SER A 60 19.63 13.90 -4.36
CA SER A 60 18.53 14.62 -3.68
C SER A 60 18.52 16.12 -3.98
N SER A 61 19.68 16.72 -4.22
CA SER A 61 19.82 18.12 -4.63
C SER A 61 19.09 18.41 -5.95
N GLU A 62 19.19 17.51 -6.93
CA GLU A 62 18.48 17.62 -8.21
C GLU A 62 16.97 17.44 -8.04
N VAL A 63 16.55 16.49 -7.19
CA VAL A 63 15.12 16.31 -6.84
C VAL A 63 14.55 17.61 -6.27
N HIS A 64 15.22 18.20 -5.29
CA HIS A 64 14.79 19.45 -4.66
C HIS A 64 14.80 20.64 -5.63
N GLN A 65 15.74 20.68 -6.58
CA GLN A 65 15.76 21.71 -7.61
C GLN A 65 14.57 21.56 -8.58
N LYS A 66 14.31 20.35 -9.07
CA LYS A 66 13.16 20.06 -9.95
C LYS A 66 11.83 20.36 -9.27
N ALA A 67 11.66 19.94 -8.02
CA ALA A 67 10.47 20.22 -7.22
C ALA A 67 10.24 21.72 -7.03
N ARG A 68 11.31 22.49 -6.76
CA ARG A 68 11.22 23.96 -6.69
C ARG A 68 10.72 24.55 -8.00
N LEU A 69 11.31 24.19 -9.14
CA LEU A 69 10.88 24.70 -10.44
C LEU A 69 9.40 24.41 -10.76
N LEU A 70 8.92 23.22 -10.41
CA LEU A 70 7.51 22.84 -10.58
C LEU A 70 6.56 23.63 -9.67
N CYS A 71 6.99 23.94 -8.44
CA CYS A 71 6.20 24.69 -7.48
C CYS A 71 6.19 26.20 -7.73
N THR A 72 7.24 26.76 -8.36
CA THR A 72 7.34 28.21 -8.62
C THR A 72 6.59 28.64 -9.90
N ASN A 73 6.32 27.71 -10.84
CA ASN A 73 5.56 27.99 -12.06
C ASN A 73 4.02 27.90 -11.87
N LYS A 74 3.51 28.33 -10.71
CA LYS A 74 2.07 28.44 -10.42
C LYS A 74 1.57 29.86 -10.51
#